data_AF-A0AA42GNI0-F1
#
_entry.id   AF-A0AA42GNI0-F1
#
_cell.length_a   1.000
_cell.length_b   1.000
_cell.length_c   1.000
_cell.angle_alpha   90.00
_cell.angle_beta   90.00
_cell.angle_gamma   90.00
#
_symmetry.space_group_name_H-M   'P 1'
#
loop_
_entity.id
_entity.type
_entity.pdbx_description
1 polymer ?
#
loop_
_entity_poly.entity_id
_entity_poly.type
_entity_poly.pdbx_seq_one_letter_code
_entity_poly.pdbx_strand_id
1 'polypeptide(L)'
;MRRLVLLLVTLALVAGCSATAKTYEKKGRKGLNINCSGLTSSWEQCEQKATRACGPKGYKVVAKAGADQGSEDDPADFVFGINPAGFSSRSMIVVCK
;
A
#
# COMPACT_ATOMS: atom_id res chain seq x y z
N MET A 1 2.32 -47.64 -7.66
CA MET A 1 3.46 -46.70 -7.75
C MET A 1 3.26 -45.56 -8.75
N ARG A 2 2.85 -45.80 -10.01
CA ARG A 2 2.63 -44.72 -11.01
C ARG A 2 1.65 -43.61 -10.59
N ARG A 3 0.55 -43.93 -9.90
CA ARG A 3 -0.45 -42.94 -9.46
C ARG A 3 0.08 -41.97 -8.39
N LEU A 4 0.98 -42.44 -7.53
CA LEU A 4 1.65 -41.62 -6.52
C LEU A 4 2.63 -40.63 -7.15
N VAL A 5 3.35 -41.06 -8.19
CA VAL A 5 4.26 -40.17 -8.94
C VAL A 5 3.49 -39.04 -9.61
N LEU A 6 2.34 -39.34 -10.23
CA LEU A 6 1.50 -38.33 -10.86
C LEU A 6 0.95 -37.30 -9.86
N LEU A 7 0.55 -37.74 -8.67
CA LEU A 7 0.08 -36.83 -7.61
C LEU A 7 1.18 -35.91 -7.07
N LEU A 8 2.43 -36.40 -6.97
CA LEU A 8 3.55 -35.57 -6.51
C LEU A 8 3.94 -34.52 -7.56
N VAL A 9 3.89 -34.88 -8.85
CA VAL A 9 4.16 -33.96 -9.96
C VAL A 9 3.10 -32.86 -10.03
N THR A 10 1.83 -33.18 -9.84
CA THR A 10 0.76 -32.16 -9.83
C THR A 10 0.87 -31.23 -8.63
N LEU A 11 1.23 -31.72 -7.43
CA LEU A 11 1.45 -30.84 -6.27
C LEU A 11 2.64 -29.88 -6.47
N ALA A 12 3.73 -30.35 -7.09
CA ALA A 12 4.91 -29.52 -7.35
C ALA A 12 4.62 -28.36 -8.32
N LEU A 13 3.70 -28.55 -9.27
CA LEU A 13 3.30 -27.53 -10.24
C LEU A 13 2.43 -26.41 -9.63
N VAL A 14 1.79 -26.64 -8.47
CA VAL A 14 0.94 -25.66 -7.78
C VAL A 14 1.72 -24.85 -6.74
N ALA A 15 3.04 -25.06 -6.61
CA ALA A 15 3.90 -24.22 -5.78
C ALA A 15 4.01 -22.82 -6.39
N GLY A 16 3.08 -21.94 -6.02
CA GLY A 16 3.04 -20.55 -6.47
C GLY A 16 4.28 -19.77 -6.02
N CYS A 17 4.75 -18.88 -6.90
CA CYS A 17 5.84 -17.95 -6.60
C CYS A 17 5.38 -16.96 -5.52
N SER A 18 5.87 -17.10 -4.29
CA SER A 18 5.74 -16.05 -3.28
C SER A 18 6.79 -14.97 -3.58
N ALA A 19 6.41 -13.97 -4.37
CA ALA A 19 7.24 -12.79 -4.59
C ALA A 19 7.27 -11.95 -3.30
N THR A 20 8.21 -12.28 -2.40
CA THR A 20 8.49 -11.43 -1.25
C THR A 20 9.25 -10.20 -1.74
N ALA A 21 8.55 -9.07 -1.87
CA ALA A 21 9.18 -7.80 -2.19
C ALA A 21 10.07 -7.40 -1.01
N LYS A 22 11.38 -7.66 -1.12
CA LYS A 22 12.37 -7.12 -0.18
C LYS A 22 12.38 -5.60 -0.33
N THR A 23 11.64 -4.91 0.53
CA THR A 23 11.74 -3.46 0.70
C THR A 23 13.19 -3.14 1.05
N TYR A 24 13.91 -2.47 0.15
CA TYR A 24 15.33 -2.20 0.27
C TYR A 24 15.64 -1.43 1.58
N GLU A 25 16.26 -2.11 2.55
CA GLU A 25 16.78 -1.53 3.78
C GLU A 25 18.12 -0.82 3.52
N LYS A 26 18.10 0.36 2.91
CA LYS A 26 19.31 1.20 2.89
C LYS A 26 19.47 1.80 4.29
N LYS A 27 20.43 1.29 5.08
CA LYS A 27 20.77 1.66 6.48
C LYS A 27 19.90 1.03 7.59
N GLY A 28 19.33 -0.17 7.41
CA GLY A 28 18.54 -0.85 8.45
C GLY A 28 17.21 -0.18 8.79
N ARG A 29 16.76 0.76 7.94
CA ARG A 29 15.45 1.41 8.05
C ARG A 29 14.57 0.92 6.92
N LYS A 30 13.42 0.35 7.28
CA LYS A 30 12.43 -0.18 6.34
C LYS A 30 11.58 0.98 5.79
N GLY A 31 11.67 1.20 4.48
CA GLY A 31 10.75 2.09 3.75
C GLY A 31 9.45 1.33 3.41
N LEU A 32 8.31 1.95 3.68
CA LEU A 32 6.98 1.39 3.41
C LEU A 32 6.17 2.37 2.59
N ASN A 33 5.54 1.89 1.51
CA ASN A 33 4.46 2.60 0.82
C ASN A 33 3.13 2.14 1.44
N ILE A 34 2.38 3.08 2.00
CA ILE A 34 1.10 2.85 2.66
C ILE A 34 0.00 3.42 1.76
N ASN A 35 -0.82 2.54 1.22
CA ASN A 35 -2.03 2.91 0.49
C ASN A 35 -3.25 2.91 1.45
N CYS A 36 -3.89 4.07 1.61
CA CYS A 36 -5.12 4.24 2.37
C CYS A 36 -6.29 4.73 1.49
N SER A 37 -6.19 4.55 0.17
CA SER A 37 -7.26 4.78 -0.78
C SER A 37 -8.51 3.96 -0.45
N GLY A 38 -9.70 4.54 -0.70
CA GLY A 38 -11.00 3.90 -0.46
C GLY A 38 -12.09 4.90 -0.10
N LEU A 39 -13.33 4.43 0.04
CA LEU A 39 -14.50 5.28 0.33
C LEU A 39 -14.38 6.07 1.64
N THR A 40 -13.63 5.53 2.61
CA THR A 40 -13.36 6.14 3.92
C THR A 40 -11.94 6.65 4.06
N SER A 41 -11.21 6.80 2.95
CA SER A 41 -9.80 7.22 2.95
C SER A 41 -9.61 8.50 3.76
N SER A 42 -8.88 8.41 4.85
CA SER A 42 -8.49 9.54 5.69
C SER A 42 -7.01 9.46 6.02
N TRP A 43 -6.39 10.62 6.28
CA TRP A 43 -5.00 10.64 6.73
C TRP A 43 -4.83 9.88 8.05
N GLU A 44 -5.81 9.95 8.94
CA GLU A 44 -5.81 9.19 10.19
C GLU A 44 -5.72 7.68 9.96
N GLN A 45 -6.45 7.13 8.99
CA GLN A 45 -6.30 5.71 8.62
C GLN A 45 -4.90 5.38 8.10
N CYS A 46 -4.32 6.28 7.31
CA CYS A 46 -2.97 6.17 6.80
C CYS A 46 -1.93 6.14 7.94
N GLU A 47 -2.04 7.07 8.89
CA GLU A 47 -1.17 7.13 10.07
C GLU A 47 -1.36 5.87 10.96
N GLN A 48 -2.59 5.39 11.17
CA GLN A 48 -2.86 4.15 11.92
C GLN A 48 -2.26 2.91 11.22
N LYS A 49 -2.33 2.83 9.89
CA LYS A 49 -1.69 1.76 9.12
C LYS A 49 -0.16 1.82 9.25
N ALA A 50 0.42 3.02 9.17
CA ALA A 50 1.86 3.22 9.34
C ALA A 50 2.33 2.87 10.77
N THR A 51 1.59 3.25 11.81
CA THR A 51 1.88 2.90 13.21
C THR A 51 1.86 1.38 13.40
N ARG A 52 0.85 0.69 12.85
CA ARG A 52 0.77 -0.77 12.92
C ARG A 52 1.92 -1.45 12.18
N ALA A 53 2.36 -0.90 11.05
CA ALA A 53 3.41 -1.49 10.23
C ALA A 53 4.83 -1.25 10.77
N CYS A 54 5.10 -0.10 11.40
CA CYS A 54 6.41 0.23 11.98
C CYS A 54 6.53 -0.07 13.48
N GLY A 55 5.41 -0.32 14.17
CA GLY A 55 5.40 -0.68 15.59
C GLY A 55 5.77 0.48 16.53
N PRO A 56 6.14 0.18 17.79
CA PRO A 56 6.29 1.17 18.86
C PRO A 56 7.45 2.15 18.65
N LYS A 57 8.42 1.84 17.77
CA LYS A 57 9.50 2.77 17.39
C LYS A 57 9.01 3.95 16.56
N GLY A 58 7.81 3.83 15.97
CA GLY A 58 7.22 4.85 15.12
C GLY A 58 7.89 4.96 13.74
N TYR A 59 7.58 6.03 13.03
CA TYR A 59 8.03 6.25 11.66
C TYR A 59 8.26 7.73 11.37
N LYS A 60 8.86 8.00 10.21
CA LYS A 60 8.96 9.32 9.61
C LYS A 60 8.27 9.29 8.25
N VAL A 61 7.38 10.25 8.00
CA VAL A 61 6.77 10.43 6.68
C VAL A 61 7.77 11.09 5.74
N VAL A 62 7.97 10.53 4.55
CA VAL A 62 8.88 11.06 3.53
C VAL A 62 8.14 11.63 2.32
N ALA A 63 6.95 11.12 2.01
CA ALA A 63 6.10 11.65 0.96
C ALA A 63 4.62 11.34 1.27
N LYS A 64 3.73 12.23 0.85
CA LYS A 64 2.28 12.04 0.87
C LYS A 64 1.75 12.34 -0.53
N ALA A 65 0.82 11.54 -1.00
CA ALA A 65 0.12 11.73 -2.26
C ALA A 65 -1.38 11.56 -1.99
N GLY A 66 -2.18 12.51 -2.46
CA GLY A 66 -3.62 12.56 -2.22
C GLY A 66 -4.20 13.83 -2.81
N ALA A 67 -5.54 13.88 -2.95
CA ALA A 67 -6.28 15.01 -3.53
C ALA A 67 -6.04 16.35 -2.80
N ASP A 68 -5.45 16.33 -1.61
CA ASP A 68 -5.06 17.49 -0.83
C ASP A 68 -3.63 17.99 -1.13
N GLN A 69 -2.86 17.34 -2.00
CA GLN A 69 -1.43 17.60 -2.21
C GLN A 69 -1.02 17.76 -3.69
N GLY A 70 -1.95 17.66 -4.65
CA GLY A 70 -1.60 17.74 -6.08
C GLY A 70 -2.79 18.04 -6.97
N SER A 71 -2.61 19.07 -7.79
CA SER A 71 -3.53 19.70 -8.75
C SER A 71 -4.78 20.34 -8.14
N GLU A 72 -4.98 21.59 -8.52
CA GLU A 72 -6.20 22.36 -8.34
C GLU A 72 -7.38 21.63 -9.00
N ASP A 73 -7.95 20.65 -8.31
CA ASP A 73 -9.29 20.15 -8.66
C ASP A 73 -10.27 21.25 -8.23
N ASP A 74 -10.51 22.21 -9.12
CA ASP A 74 -11.51 23.24 -8.86
C ASP A 74 -12.88 22.55 -8.75
N PRO A 75 -13.59 22.70 -7.62
CA PRO A 75 -14.88 22.05 -7.44
C PRO A 75 -15.92 22.47 -8.49
N ALA A 76 -15.67 23.55 -9.25
CA ALA A 76 -16.49 23.98 -10.38
C ALA A 76 -16.41 23.06 -11.61
N ASP A 77 -15.33 22.28 -11.78
CA ASP A 77 -15.15 21.38 -12.94
C ASP A 77 -15.94 20.07 -12.81
N PHE A 78 -16.55 19.82 -11.65
CA PHE A 78 -17.31 18.60 -11.40
C PHE A 78 -18.81 18.89 -11.30
N VAL A 79 -19.62 18.14 -12.07
CA VAL A 79 -21.09 18.26 -12.15
C VAL A 79 -21.82 18.19 -10.80
N PHE A 80 -21.14 17.69 -9.75
CA PHE A 80 -21.66 17.67 -8.38
C PHE A 80 -20.68 18.25 -7.34
N GLY A 81 -19.57 18.88 -7.75
CA GLY A 81 -18.44 19.18 -6.86
C GLY A 81 -17.73 17.93 -6.33
N ILE A 82 -18.03 16.76 -6.90
CA ILE A 82 -17.48 15.46 -6.52
C ILE A 82 -16.59 14.98 -7.65
N ASN A 83 -15.28 14.94 -7.42
CA ASN A 83 -14.34 14.36 -8.37
C ASN A 83 -14.44 12.82 -8.31
N PRO A 84 -14.95 12.13 -9.36
CA PRO A 84 -15.03 10.66 -9.38
C PRO A 84 -13.65 9.98 -9.43
N ALA A 85 -12.61 10.67 -9.90
CA ALA A 85 -11.20 10.25 -9.79
C ALA A 85 -10.59 10.59 -8.42
N GLY A 86 -11.21 11.52 -7.70
CA GLY A 86 -10.87 11.98 -6.35
C GLY A 86 -11.55 11.19 -5.21
N PHE A 87 -12.20 10.06 -5.48
CA PHE A 87 -12.49 9.06 -4.44
C PHE A 87 -11.17 8.67 -3.79
N SER A 88 -10.94 9.22 -2.60
CA SER A 88 -9.65 9.83 -2.28
C SER A 88 -8.51 8.81 -2.27
N SER A 89 -7.71 8.85 -3.33
CA SER A 89 -6.54 8.00 -3.47
C SER A 89 -5.42 8.57 -2.61
N ARG A 90 -5.46 8.30 -1.30
CA ARG A 90 -4.41 8.72 -0.36
C ARG A 90 -3.39 7.62 -0.22
N SER A 91 -2.14 7.97 -0.43
CA SER A 91 -0.99 7.14 -0.12
C SER A 91 0.11 7.95 0.54
N MET A 92 0.90 7.30 1.38
CA MET A 92 2.08 7.91 1.98
C MET A 92 3.25 6.95 1.98
N ILE A 93 4.44 7.49 1.80
CA ILE A 93 5.67 6.75 1.96
C ILE A 93 6.23 7.12 3.33
N VAL A 94 6.55 6.10 4.12
CA VAL A 94 7.15 6.24 5.45
C VAL A 94 8.44 5.46 5.54
N VAL A 95 9.30 5.87 6.45
CA VAL A 95 10.50 5.14 6.85
C VAL A 95 10.38 4.84 8.33
N CYS A 96 10.36 3.57 8.70
CA CYS A 96 10.35 3.17 10.11
C CYS A 96 11.64 3.61 10.80
N LYS A 97 11.53 3.99 12.08
CA LYS A 97 12.68 4.41 12.90
C LYS A 97 13.43 3.22 13.49
#